data_AF-A0A9J7M4N8-F1
#
_entry.id   AF-A0A9J7M4N8-F1
#
_cell.length_a   1.000
_cell.length_b   1.000
_cell.length_c   1.000
_cell.angle_alpha   90.00
_cell.angle_beta   90.00
_cell.angle_gamma   90.00
#
_symmetry.space_group_name_H-M   'P 1'
#
loop_
_entity.id
_entity.type
_entity.pdbx_description
1 polymer ?
#
loop_
_entity_poly.entity_id
_entity_poly.type
_entity_poly.pdbx_seq_one_letter_code
_entity_poly.pdbx_strand_id
1 'polypeptide(L)'
;MAVLGRSLRRFTTLLLFVCLFAGSISWRRRRGGCTCSWNSWGSWSSCSEPCGNTGTRTRTRTGSCCGTAGTETGACNRFCYNSGTPSGNGCICTSQYQGRCCDVDKPQGDEFKGGSSETQQGGTTVSIWVYVGGGGGTGSIILFIIIYVCCKSCG
;
A
#
# COMPACT_ATOMS: atom_id res chain seq x y z
N MET A 1 72.34 -0.31 -62.77
CA MET A 1 71.62 -1.12 -61.76
C MET A 1 70.43 -0.32 -61.21
N ALA A 2 69.26 -0.36 -61.86
CA ALA A 2 68.11 0.43 -61.41
C ALA A 2 66.76 -0.19 -61.84
N VAL A 3 66.51 -1.45 -61.48
CA VAL A 3 65.20 -2.10 -61.74
C VAL A 3 64.54 -2.61 -60.44
N LEU A 4 65.26 -2.64 -59.32
CA LEU A 4 64.74 -3.20 -58.05
C LEU A 4 63.75 -2.28 -57.30
N GLY A 5 63.65 -0.99 -57.65
CA GLY A 5 62.82 0.00 -56.92
C GLY A 5 61.34 0.07 -57.33
N ARG A 6 60.96 -0.43 -58.51
CA ARG A 6 59.57 -0.35 -59.01
C ARG A 6 58.69 -1.50 -58.50
N SER A 7 59.29 -2.66 -58.30
CA SER A 7 58.62 -3.85 -57.79
C SER A 7 58.21 -3.66 -56.32
N LEU A 8 59.15 -3.20 -55.49
CA LEU A 8 58.92 -2.97 -54.06
C LEU A 8 57.82 -1.92 -53.79
N ARG A 9 57.72 -0.87 -54.62
CA ARG A 9 56.65 0.14 -54.56
C ARG A 9 55.27 -0.39 -54.95
N ARG A 10 55.20 -1.39 -55.83
CA ARG A 10 53.94 -2.06 -56.21
C ARG A 10 53.49 -3.04 -55.12
N PHE A 11 54.43 -3.74 -54.49
CA PHE A 11 54.12 -4.61 -53.36
C PHE A 11 53.69 -3.82 -52.11
N THR A 12 54.32 -2.68 -51.82
CA THR A 12 53.92 -1.84 -50.67
C THR A 12 52.56 -1.19 -50.87
N THR A 13 52.23 -0.77 -52.09
CA THR A 13 50.90 -0.22 -52.42
C THR A 13 49.81 -1.29 -52.35
N LEU A 14 50.08 -2.51 -52.83
CA LEU A 14 49.16 -3.64 -52.68
C LEU A 14 48.95 -4.02 -51.21
N LEU A 15 50.01 -4.06 -50.40
CA LEU A 15 49.92 -4.35 -48.96
C LEU A 15 49.15 -3.26 -48.20
N LEU A 16 49.36 -1.97 -48.51
CA LEU A 16 48.57 -0.88 -47.95
C LEU A 16 47.10 -0.96 -48.37
N PHE A 17 46.83 -1.28 -49.64
CA PHE A 17 45.47 -1.49 -50.13
C PHE A 17 44.83 -2.67 -49.38
N VAL A 18 45.48 -3.82 -49.30
CA VAL A 18 44.98 -4.98 -48.55
C VAL A 18 44.75 -4.65 -47.07
N CYS A 19 45.64 -3.90 -46.41
CA CYS A 19 45.44 -3.47 -45.01
C CYS A 19 44.25 -2.51 -44.84
N LEU A 20 44.03 -1.59 -45.77
CA LEU A 20 42.89 -0.66 -45.75
C LEU A 20 41.55 -1.38 -46.07
N PHE A 21 41.58 -2.37 -46.96
CA PHE A 21 40.42 -3.18 -47.31
C PHE A 21 40.13 -4.29 -46.27
N ALA A 22 41.15 -4.82 -45.59
CA ALA A 22 40.98 -5.77 -44.49
C ALA A 22 40.58 -5.08 -43.17
N GLY A 23 41.03 -3.85 -42.92
CA GLY A 23 40.61 -3.02 -41.78
C GLY A 23 39.19 -2.47 -41.91
N SER A 24 38.64 -2.41 -43.13
CA SER A 24 37.25 -2.03 -43.41
C SER A 24 36.27 -3.20 -43.36
N ILE A 25 36.76 -4.44 -43.19
CA ILE A 25 36.00 -5.51 -42.50
C ILE A 25 36.05 -5.21 -41.00
N SER A 26 35.71 -3.96 -40.68
CA SER A 26 35.34 -3.52 -39.36
C SER A 26 34.32 -4.52 -38.90
N TRP A 27 34.62 -5.18 -37.80
CA TRP A 27 33.75 -6.13 -37.16
C TRP A 27 32.51 -5.34 -36.75
N ARG A 28 31.57 -5.18 -37.70
CA ARG A 28 30.19 -4.88 -37.41
C ARG A 28 29.74 -6.13 -36.69
N ARG A 29 30.04 -6.18 -35.39
CA ARG A 29 29.25 -6.95 -34.45
C ARG A 29 27.85 -6.44 -34.73
N ARG A 30 27.10 -7.18 -35.53
CA ARG A 30 25.66 -7.03 -35.62
C ARG A 30 25.23 -7.36 -34.20
N ARG A 31 25.18 -6.35 -33.33
CA ARG A 31 24.26 -6.36 -32.21
C ARG A 31 22.93 -6.56 -32.92
N GLY A 32 22.45 -7.80 -32.92
CA GLY A 32 21.11 -8.10 -33.38
C GLY A 32 20.22 -7.16 -32.59
N GLY A 33 19.79 -6.08 -33.24
CA GLY A 33 19.02 -5.03 -32.61
C GLY A 33 17.68 -5.64 -32.32
N CYS A 34 17.47 -6.11 -31.11
CA CYS A 34 16.16 -6.53 -30.73
C CYS A 34 15.31 -5.28 -30.50
N THR A 35 14.23 -5.18 -31.26
CA THR A 35 13.28 -4.08 -31.18
C THR A 35 12.43 -4.26 -29.94
N CYS A 36 12.38 -3.26 -29.07
CA CYS A 36 11.53 -3.31 -27.87
C CYS A 36 10.08 -3.53 -28.28
N SER A 37 9.49 -4.62 -27.79
CA SER A 37 8.09 -4.96 -27.99
C SER A 37 7.44 -5.21 -26.64
N TRP A 38 6.47 -4.36 -26.27
CA TRP A 38 5.74 -4.48 -25.01
C TRP A 38 4.72 -5.63 -25.07
N ASN A 39 4.65 -6.40 -23.98
CA ASN A 39 3.55 -7.31 -23.75
C ASN A 39 2.30 -6.54 -23.28
N SER A 40 1.19 -7.27 -23.19
CA SER A 40 -0.04 -6.76 -22.57
C SER A 40 0.20 -6.27 -21.14
N TRP A 41 -0.58 -5.26 -20.74
CA TRP A 41 -0.59 -4.79 -19.37
C TRP A 41 -1.09 -5.86 -18.41
N GLY A 42 -0.43 -5.96 -17.25
CA GLY A 42 -0.96 -6.72 -16.12
C GLY A 42 -2.19 -6.06 -15.51
N SER A 43 -2.78 -6.75 -14.55
CA SER A 43 -3.90 -6.24 -13.76
C SER A 43 -3.51 -5.01 -12.95
N TRP A 44 -4.48 -4.13 -12.71
CA TRP A 44 -4.32 -3.04 -11.76
C TRP A 44 -4.17 -3.57 -10.33
N SER A 45 -3.31 -2.93 -9.54
CA SER A 45 -3.25 -3.13 -8.11
C SER A 45 -4.53 -2.66 -7.42
N SER A 46 -4.70 -3.07 -6.17
CA SER A 46 -5.65 -2.43 -5.25
C SER A 46 -5.38 -0.93 -5.15
N CYS A 47 -6.44 -0.16 -4.92
CA CYS A 47 -6.32 1.28 -4.73
C CYS A 47 -5.66 1.59 -3.40
N SER A 48 -4.79 2.61 -3.37
CA SER A 48 -4.12 3.07 -2.15
C SER A 48 -5.08 3.64 -1.12
N GLU A 49 -6.23 4.16 -1.55
CA GLU A 49 -7.23 4.79 -0.69
C GLU A 49 -8.62 4.20 -0.97
N PRO A 50 -9.43 3.87 0.06
CA PRO A 50 -10.80 3.39 -0.15
C PRO A 50 -11.75 4.43 -0.76
N CYS A 51 -11.48 5.73 -0.58
CA CYS A 51 -12.29 6.84 -1.08
C CYS A 51 -11.46 8.15 -1.10
N GLY A 52 -12.07 9.25 -1.54
CA GLY A 52 -11.45 10.59 -1.52
C GLY A 52 -10.86 11.01 -2.86
N ASN A 53 -9.88 11.90 -2.88
CA ASN A 53 -9.30 12.43 -4.13
C ASN A 53 -7.81 12.09 -4.36
N THR A 54 -7.19 11.29 -3.48
CA THR A 54 -5.77 10.94 -3.59
C THR A 54 -5.53 9.46 -3.93
N GLY A 55 -6.57 8.64 -4.02
CA GLY A 55 -6.45 7.22 -4.35
C GLY A 55 -5.73 6.98 -5.67
N THR A 56 -4.72 6.11 -5.65
CA THR A 56 -3.92 5.69 -6.81
C THR A 56 -3.78 4.18 -6.88
N ARG A 57 -3.66 3.66 -8.10
CA ARG A 57 -3.41 2.24 -8.40
C ARG A 57 -2.36 2.13 -9.48
N THR A 58 -1.62 1.03 -9.48
CA THR A 58 -0.49 0.83 -10.39
C THR A 58 -0.65 -0.48 -11.14
N ARG A 59 -0.24 -0.51 -12.40
CA ARG A 59 -0.07 -1.75 -13.17
C ARG A 59 1.28 -1.78 -13.85
N THR A 60 1.78 -2.98 -14.12
CA THR A 60 3.07 -3.18 -14.76
C THR A 60 2.92 -4.00 -16.03
N ARG A 61 3.85 -3.82 -16.96
CA ARG A 61 4.01 -4.65 -18.14
C ARG A 61 5.49 -4.93 -18.37
N THR A 62 5.78 -6.10 -18.91
CA THR A 62 7.11 -6.44 -19.39
C THR A 62 7.16 -6.30 -20.91
N GLY A 63 8.36 -6.18 -21.46
CA GLY A 63 8.54 -6.16 -22.90
C GLY A 63 9.81 -6.90 -23.27
N SER A 64 9.78 -7.60 -24.40
CA SER A 64 10.98 -8.22 -24.94
C SER A 64 11.94 -7.11 -25.36
N CYS A 65 13.18 -7.19 -24.90
CA CYS A 65 14.23 -6.22 -25.22
C CYS A 65 13.97 -4.76 -24.83
N CYS A 66 13.03 -4.50 -23.92
CA CYS A 66 12.72 -3.15 -23.46
C CYS A 66 13.61 -2.66 -22.30
N GLY A 67 14.55 -3.48 -21.82
CA GLY A 67 15.53 -3.13 -20.77
C GLY A 67 14.94 -2.98 -19.36
N THR A 68 13.76 -2.40 -19.23
CA THR A 68 13.01 -2.21 -17.98
C THR A 68 11.53 -2.56 -18.15
N ALA A 69 10.85 -2.82 -17.04
CA ALA A 69 9.40 -2.97 -17.03
C ALA A 69 8.72 -1.60 -17.18
N GLY A 70 7.60 -1.57 -17.89
CA GLY A 70 6.74 -0.40 -17.95
C GLY A 70 5.83 -0.37 -16.73
N THR A 71 5.71 0.78 -16.09
CA THR A 71 4.83 1.01 -14.94
C THR A 71 3.85 2.12 -15.30
N GLU A 72 2.58 1.94 -14.96
CA GLU A 72 1.54 2.93 -15.16
C GLU A 72 0.76 3.14 -13.87
N THR A 73 0.53 4.40 -13.52
CA THR A 73 -0.22 4.80 -12.34
C THR A 73 -1.51 5.50 -12.79
N GLY A 74 -2.64 5.11 -12.20
CA GLY A 74 -3.94 5.68 -12.48
C GLY A 74 -4.67 6.09 -11.20
N ALA A 75 -5.56 7.08 -11.31
CA ALA A 75 -6.47 7.44 -10.23
C ALA A 75 -7.51 6.32 -9.97
N CYS A 76 -7.92 6.18 -8.72
CA CYS A 76 -8.98 5.27 -8.31
C CYS A 76 -9.75 5.83 -7.11
N ASN A 77 -10.93 5.25 -6.87
CA ASN A 77 -11.81 5.52 -5.73
C ASN A 77 -12.10 7.00 -5.49
N ARG A 78 -12.38 7.74 -6.57
CA ARG A 78 -12.71 9.17 -6.55
C ARG A 78 -14.18 9.44 -6.22
N PHE A 79 -14.65 8.80 -5.15
CA PHE A 79 -16.02 8.88 -4.69
C PHE A 79 -16.09 9.06 -3.18
N CYS A 80 -17.26 9.47 -2.72
CA CYS A 80 -17.66 9.55 -1.33
C CYS A 80 -19.12 9.08 -1.25
N TYR A 81 -19.48 8.39 -0.17
CA TYR A 81 -20.87 7.98 0.04
C TYR A 81 -21.72 9.16 0.51
N ASN A 82 -23.04 9.01 0.43
CA ASN A 82 -24.03 9.93 1.01
C ASN A 82 -23.82 11.41 0.64
N SER A 83 -23.44 11.66 -0.62
CA SER A 83 -23.18 13.01 -1.15
C SER A 83 -22.05 13.76 -0.43
N GLY A 84 -21.09 13.04 0.16
CA GLY A 84 -19.86 13.63 0.70
C GLY A 84 -18.99 14.25 -0.39
N THR A 85 -18.16 15.22 -0.03
CA THR A 85 -17.22 15.88 -0.94
C THR A 85 -15.82 15.29 -0.80
N PRO A 86 -15.14 14.85 -1.88
CA PRO A 86 -13.79 14.31 -1.81
C PRO A 86 -12.79 15.34 -1.27
N SER A 87 -12.05 14.99 -0.22
CA SER A 87 -11.03 15.86 0.39
C SER A 87 -9.81 15.06 0.81
N GLY A 88 -8.70 15.25 0.08
CA GLY A 88 -7.45 14.53 0.34
C GLY A 88 -7.65 13.02 0.25
N ASN A 89 -7.26 12.31 1.30
CA ASN A 89 -7.47 10.87 1.41
C ASN A 89 -8.87 10.50 1.91
N GLY A 90 -9.72 11.44 2.30
CA GLY A 90 -11.06 11.14 2.83
C GLY A 90 -12.16 11.92 2.13
N CYS A 91 -13.27 12.02 2.84
CA CYS A 91 -14.46 12.72 2.41
C CYS A 91 -14.90 13.70 3.51
N ILE A 92 -15.36 14.88 3.09
CA ILE A 92 -16.10 15.80 3.94
C ILE A 92 -17.56 15.35 3.88
N CYS A 93 -18.08 14.87 5.01
CA CYS A 93 -19.43 14.34 5.12
C CYS A 93 -20.46 15.44 5.36
N THR A 94 -21.69 15.18 4.95
CA THR A 94 -22.85 16.02 5.32
C THR A 94 -23.18 15.81 6.80
N SER A 95 -24.01 16.67 7.41
CA SER A 95 -24.24 16.69 8.86
C SER A 95 -24.79 15.38 9.45
N GLN A 96 -25.37 14.52 8.61
CA GLN A 96 -26.03 13.27 8.98
C GLN A 96 -25.12 12.04 8.87
N TYR A 97 -23.89 12.19 8.36
CA TYR A 97 -22.99 11.06 8.14
C TYR A 97 -21.61 11.33 8.72
N GLN A 98 -20.90 10.25 9.05
CA GLN A 98 -19.56 10.24 9.61
C GLN A 98 -18.73 9.10 9.00
N GLY A 99 -17.47 9.01 9.44
CA GLY A 99 -16.50 8.06 8.89
C GLY A 99 -15.70 8.66 7.73
N ARG A 100 -14.64 7.97 7.33
CA ARG A 100 -13.69 8.49 6.34
C ARG A 100 -14.30 8.62 4.94
N CYS A 101 -15.25 7.74 4.63
CA CYS A 101 -15.92 7.68 3.33
C CYS A 101 -17.40 8.09 3.42
N CYS A 102 -17.84 8.61 4.57
CA CYS A 102 -19.23 8.99 4.84
C CYS A 102 -20.21 7.82 4.73
N ASP A 103 -19.77 6.61 5.06
CA ASP A 103 -20.52 5.36 4.98
C ASP A 103 -21.35 5.06 6.22
N VAL A 104 -21.20 5.85 7.29
CA VAL A 104 -21.85 5.63 8.59
C VAL A 104 -22.78 6.79 8.91
N ASP A 105 -24.00 6.51 9.39
CA ASP A 105 -24.90 7.54 9.92
C ASP A 105 -24.33 8.17 11.19
N LYS A 106 -24.41 9.48 11.29
CA LYS A 106 -24.10 10.21 12.51
C LYS A 106 -25.30 10.07 13.45
N PRO A 107 -25.14 9.58 14.69
CA PRO A 107 -26.25 9.55 15.64
C PRO A 107 -26.74 10.98 15.86
N GLN A 108 -27.99 11.24 15.49
CA GLN A 108 -28.65 12.51 15.81
C GLN A 108 -28.81 12.55 17.32
N GLY A 109 -28.24 13.59 17.94
CA GLY A 109 -28.28 13.75 19.37
C GLY A 109 -29.69 14.06 19.85
N ASP A 110 -30.38 13.05 20.36
CA ASP A 110 -30.96 13.17 21.69
C ASP A 110 -29.78 12.97 22.67
N GLU A 111 -29.21 14.07 23.16
CA GLU A 111 -28.26 14.16 24.27
C GLU A 111 -27.04 13.20 24.26
N PHE A 112 -25.93 13.68 23.70
CA PHE A 112 -24.59 13.15 23.95
C PHE A 112 -24.23 13.36 25.44
N LYS A 113 -24.58 12.40 26.31
CA LYS A 113 -23.78 12.17 27.53
C LYS A 113 -22.45 11.65 27.05
N GLY A 114 -21.38 12.42 27.28
CA GLY A 114 -20.03 12.12 26.82
C GLY A 114 -19.65 10.67 27.06
N GLY A 115 -19.80 9.84 26.04
CA GLY A 115 -19.20 8.52 25.97
C GLY A 115 -17.75 8.73 25.60
N SER A 116 -16.90 8.84 26.62
CA SER A 116 -15.50 8.50 26.46
C SER A 116 -15.42 7.14 25.77
N SER A 117 -14.60 7.01 24.73
CA SER A 117 -14.16 5.71 24.25
C SER A 117 -13.53 4.97 25.43
N GLU A 118 -14.32 4.17 26.13
CA GLU A 118 -13.80 3.13 27.00
C GLU A 118 -13.21 2.07 26.07
N THR A 119 -11.89 2.14 25.91
CA THR A 119 -11.11 0.97 25.54
C THR A 119 -11.54 -0.15 26.48
N GLN A 120 -12.29 -1.13 25.98
CA GLN A 120 -12.56 -2.36 26.72
C GLN A 120 -11.24 -3.12 26.87
N GLN A 121 -10.44 -2.74 27.85
CA GLN A 121 -9.45 -3.64 28.42
C GLN A 121 -10.24 -4.61 29.28
N GLY A 122 -10.30 -5.87 28.83
CA GLY A 122 -10.98 -6.97 29.50
C GLY A 122 -10.54 -7.12 30.96
N GLY A 123 -11.25 -6.42 31.83
CA GLY A 123 -11.12 -6.53 33.28
C GLY A 123 -12.36 -7.20 33.84
N THR A 124 -12.18 -8.33 34.50
CA THR A 124 -13.21 -8.95 35.34
C THR A 124 -13.58 -7.97 36.46
N THR A 125 -14.76 -7.35 36.37
CA THR A 125 -15.28 -6.53 37.46
C THR A 125 -15.82 -7.46 38.54
N VAL A 126 -15.16 -7.47 39.70
CA VAL A 126 -15.61 -8.21 40.88
C VAL A 126 -16.41 -7.27 41.77
N SER A 127 -17.71 -7.52 41.90
CA SER A 127 -18.56 -6.78 42.83
C SER A 127 -18.61 -7.52 44.16
N ILE A 128 -18.12 -6.88 45.23
CA ILE A 128 -18.20 -7.37 46.60
C ILE A 128 -19.31 -6.63 47.32
N TRP A 129 -20.32 -7.37 47.79
CA TRP A 129 -21.39 -6.82 48.63
C TRP A 129 -21.18 -7.27 50.06
N VAL A 130 -21.05 -6.30 50.98
CA VAL A 130 -20.94 -6.55 52.42
C VAL A 130 -22.30 -6.26 53.05
N TYR A 131 -22.99 -7.31 53.47
CA TYR A 131 -24.24 -7.17 54.23
C TYR A 131 -23.95 -7.20 55.72
N VAL A 132 -24.40 -6.17 56.44
CA VAL A 132 -24.35 -6.11 57.90
C VAL A 132 -25.76 -6.39 58.42
N GLY A 133 -26.02 -7.64 58.78
CA GLY A 133 -27.28 -8.06 59.38
C GLY A 133 -27.20 -8.05 60.91
N GLY A 134 -28.13 -7.35 61.57
CA GLY A 134 -28.30 -7.41 63.03
C GLY A 134 -29.26 -8.54 63.41
N GLY A 135 -28.73 -9.63 63.97
CA GLY A 135 -29.54 -10.70 64.57
C GLY A 135 -30.06 -10.26 65.94
N GLY A 136 -31.37 -10.05 66.06
CA GLY A 136 -32.01 -9.72 67.33
C GLY A 136 -32.04 -10.92 68.28
N GLY A 137 -31.64 -10.69 69.54
CA GLY A 137 -31.85 -11.61 70.66
C GLY A 137 -30.61 -11.83 71.49
N THR A 138 -30.52 -11.14 72.63
CA THR A 138 -29.51 -11.25 73.70
C THR A 138 -28.12 -10.67 73.39
N GLY A 139 -27.95 -9.37 73.63
CA GLY A 139 -26.75 -8.76 74.25
C GLY A 139 -25.38 -8.86 73.57
N SER A 140 -25.24 -9.49 72.41
CA SER A 140 -23.96 -9.56 71.68
C SER A 140 -24.20 -9.39 70.20
N ILE A 141 -23.73 -8.26 69.66
CA ILE A 141 -23.73 -7.98 68.22
C ILE A 141 -22.61 -8.81 67.61
N ILE A 142 -22.89 -10.07 67.27
CA ILE A 142 -21.98 -10.88 66.48
C ILE A 142 -22.17 -10.45 65.02
N LEU A 143 -21.21 -9.68 64.50
CA LEU A 143 -21.17 -9.23 63.11
C LEU A 143 -20.88 -10.44 62.19
N PHE A 144 -21.91 -10.97 61.54
CA PHE A 144 -21.71 -11.93 60.44
C PHE A 144 -21.47 -11.14 59.16
N ILE A 145 -20.21 -11.07 58.73
CA ILE A 145 -19.84 -10.51 57.42
C ILE A 145 -19.98 -11.62 56.39
N ILE A 146 -21.06 -11.60 55.61
CA ILE A 146 -21.24 -12.52 54.49
C ILE A 146 -20.76 -11.80 53.22
N ILE A 147 -19.65 -12.28 52.65
CA ILE A 147 -19.06 -11.74 51.42
C ILE A 147 -19.61 -12.54 50.23
N TYR A 148 -20.41 -11.89 49.39
CA TYR A 148 -20.83 -12.46 48.10
C TYR A 148 -19.94 -11.91 46.98
N VAL A 149 -19.28 -12.81 46.24
CA VAL A 149 -18.46 -12.51 45.07
C VAL A 149 -19.25 -12.89 43.81
N CYS A 150 -19.73 -11.90 43.06
CA CYS A 150 -20.36 -12.14 41.75
C CYS A 150 -19.35 -11.84 40.63
N CYS A 151 -18.93 -12.86 39.90
CA CYS A 151 -18.19 -12.71 38.66
C CYS A 151 -19.16 -12.64 37.48
N LYS A 152 -19.29 -11.46 36.87
CA LYS A 152 -20.00 -11.30 35.60
C LYS A 152 -19.03 -11.70 34.49
N SER A 153 -19.17 -12.92 33.95
CA SER A 153 -18.43 -13.31 32.75
C SER A 153 -19.02 -12.57 31.55
N CYS A 154 -18.19 -11.80 30.85
CA CYS A 154 -18.52 -11.23 29.55
C CYS A 154 -18.50 -12.37 28.53
N GLY A 155 -19.66 -12.80 28.04
CA GLY A 155 -19.81 -13.68 26.88
C GLY A 155 -19.84 -12.88 25.60
#